data_AF-A0A3B6DFW7-F1
#
_entry.id   AF-A0A3B6DFW7-F1
#
_cell.length_a   1.000
_cell.length_b   1.000
_cell.length_c   1.000
_cell.angle_alpha   90.00
_cell.angle_beta   90.00
_cell.angle_gamma   90.00
#
_symmetry.space_group_name_H-M   'P 1'
#
loop_
_entity.id
_entity.type
_entity.pdbx_description
1 polymer ?
#
loop_
_entity_poly.entity_id
_entity_poly.type
_entity_poly.pdbx_seq_one_letter_code
_entity_poly.pdbx_strand_id
1 'polypeptide(L)'
;MSSRRVGLLFISLLAIALSCSADPPPVHDTDGNELRADANYYVLPANRAHGGGLTMAPGHGRRCPLFVSQEADGQRDGLPVRIAPHGGGAPSDKIIRLSTDVRISFRAYTTCVQSTEWHIDSELVSGRRHVITGPVRDPSPSGRENAFRIEKYSG
;
A
#
# COMPACT_ATOMS: atom_id res chain seq x y z
N MET A 1 -38.87 60.09 31.97
CA MET A 1 -39.04 58.73 31.40
C MET A 1 -37.87 58.44 30.49
N SER A 2 -37.00 57.50 30.87
CA SER A 2 -35.82 57.09 30.09
C SER A 2 -36.19 55.86 29.25
N SER A 3 -36.17 56.00 27.93
CA SER A 3 -36.44 54.91 26.98
C SER A 3 -35.14 54.19 26.64
N ARG A 4 -34.98 52.96 27.14
CA ARG A 4 -33.86 52.08 26.77
C ARG A 4 -34.25 51.33 25.49
N ARG A 5 -33.58 51.65 24.38
CA ARG A 5 -33.66 50.87 23.14
C ARG A 5 -32.90 49.56 23.35
N VAL A 6 -33.62 48.45 23.44
CA VAL A 6 -33.06 47.10 23.42
C VAL A 6 -32.60 46.83 21.99
N GLY A 7 -31.30 46.90 21.74
CA GLY A 7 -30.71 46.46 20.48
C GLY A 7 -30.77 44.94 20.41
N LEU A 8 -31.60 44.39 19.53
CA LEU A 8 -31.53 42.97 19.17
C LEU A 8 -30.24 42.72 18.39
N LEU A 9 -29.25 42.12 19.07
CA LEU A 9 -28.11 41.47 18.43
C LEU A 9 -28.62 40.16 17.79
N PHE A 10 -28.89 40.19 16.48
CA PHE A 10 -29.03 38.98 15.67
C PHE A 10 -27.65 38.33 15.58
N ILE A 11 -27.39 37.38 16.47
CA ILE A 11 -26.22 36.50 16.40
C ILE A 11 -26.51 35.52 15.26
N SER A 12 -26.05 35.87 14.06
CA SER A 12 -26.03 34.97 12.90
C SER A 12 -25.19 33.75 13.26
N LEU A 13 -25.88 32.63 13.51
CA LEU A 13 -25.27 31.33 13.77
C LEU A 13 -24.70 30.81 12.44
N LEU A 14 -23.49 31.24 12.10
CA LEU A 14 -22.72 30.68 10.99
C LEU A 14 -22.36 29.23 11.37
N ALA A 15 -23.21 28.28 10.97
CA ALA A 15 -22.92 26.86 11.09
C ALA A 15 -21.74 26.53 10.17
N ILE A 16 -20.52 26.65 10.70
CA ILE A 16 -19.33 26.12 10.06
C ILE A 16 -19.48 24.60 10.11
N ALA A 17 -19.95 24.01 9.01
CA ALA A 17 -19.89 22.57 8.82
C ALA A 17 -18.40 22.18 8.77
N LEU A 18 -17.87 21.69 9.89
CA LEU A 18 -16.60 20.98 9.90
C LEU A 18 -16.82 19.70 9.08
N SER A 19 -16.34 19.69 7.84
CA SER A 19 -16.17 18.45 7.09
C SER A 19 -15.11 17.62 7.83
N CYS A 20 -15.55 16.69 8.67
CA CYS A 20 -14.67 15.69 9.24
C CYS A 20 -14.25 14.76 8.09
N SER A 21 -13.01 14.86 7.61
CA SER A 21 -12.47 13.85 6.71
C SER A 21 -12.30 12.56 7.50
N ALA A 22 -13.18 11.60 7.28
CA ALA A 22 -12.97 10.26 7.81
C ALA A 22 -11.75 9.64 7.14
N ASP A 23 -10.91 8.95 7.92
CA ASP A 23 -9.81 8.17 7.37
C ASP A 23 -10.33 7.13 6.37
N PRO A 24 -9.53 6.77 5.34
CA PRO A 24 -9.94 5.72 4.42
C PRO A 24 -10.23 4.39 5.15
N PRO A 25 -11.16 3.57 4.63
CA PRO A 25 -11.49 2.30 5.26
C PRO A 25 -10.28 1.36 5.38
N PRO A 26 -10.24 0.51 6.41
CA PRO A 26 -9.21 -0.52 6.54
C PRO A 26 -9.26 -1.52 5.37
N VAL A 27 -8.10 -2.07 5.03
CA VAL A 27 -7.98 -3.28 4.19
C VAL A 27 -8.20 -4.50 5.08
N HIS A 28 -8.94 -5.50 4.60
CA HIS A 28 -9.21 -6.72 5.37
C HIS A 28 -8.48 -7.94 4.78
N ASP A 29 -8.11 -8.89 5.63
CA ASP A 29 -7.65 -10.22 5.21
C ASP A 29 -8.83 -11.15 4.83
N THR A 30 -8.50 -12.40 4.49
CA THR A 30 -9.47 -13.42 4.08
C THR A 30 -10.41 -13.86 5.19
N ASP A 31 -10.02 -13.63 6.45
CA ASP A 31 -10.83 -13.95 7.63
C ASP A 31 -11.70 -12.76 8.06
N GLY A 32 -11.58 -11.63 7.36
CA GLY A 32 -12.34 -10.41 7.62
C GLY A 32 -11.71 -9.47 8.65
N ASN A 33 -10.48 -9.74 9.11
CA ASN A 33 -9.78 -8.88 10.06
C ASN A 33 -9.02 -7.75 9.34
N GLU A 34 -8.88 -6.61 10.01
CA GLU A 34 -8.09 -5.49 9.48
C GLU A 34 -6.61 -5.84 9.34
N LEU A 35 -6.02 -5.45 8.21
CA LEU A 35 -4.58 -5.61 7.97
C LEU A 35 -3.77 -4.70 8.90
N ARG A 36 -2.69 -5.24 9.47
CA ARG A 36 -1.80 -4.55 10.41
C ARG A 36 -0.35 -4.52 9.93
N ALA A 37 0.33 -3.41 10.19
CA ALA A 37 1.71 -3.20 9.73
C ALA A 37 2.78 -4.09 10.40
N ASP A 38 2.43 -4.77 11.50
CA ASP A 38 3.28 -5.71 12.22
C ASP A 38 2.97 -7.19 11.95
N ALA A 39 2.00 -7.47 11.05
CA ALA A 39 1.65 -8.81 10.62
C ALA A 39 2.24 -9.15 9.23
N ASN A 40 2.17 -10.44 8.88
CA ASN A 40 2.61 -10.96 7.60
C ASN A 40 1.42 -11.59 6.88
N TYR A 41 1.30 -11.34 5.58
CA TYR A 41 0.16 -11.78 4.77
C TYR A 41 0.62 -12.46 3.49
N TYR A 42 -0.07 -13.49 3.03
CA TYR A 42 0.10 -13.96 1.66
C TYR A 42 -0.80 -13.12 0.74
N VAL A 43 -0.26 -12.67 -0.39
CA VAL A 43 -1.04 -11.97 -1.42
C VAL A 43 -1.46 -13.02 -2.44
N LEU A 44 -2.75 -13.32 -2.44
CA LEU A 44 -3.35 -14.40 -3.23
C LEU A 44 -4.27 -13.81 -4.31
N PRO A 45 -4.41 -14.47 -5.47
CA PRO A 45 -5.43 -14.09 -6.42
C PRO A 45 -6.81 -14.34 -5.81
N ALA A 46 -7.74 -13.41 -6.02
CA ALA A 46 -9.11 -13.52 -5.51
C ALA A 46 -9.82 -14.79 -6.03
N ASN A 47 -9.44 -15.26 -7.23
CA ASN A 47 -9.83 -16.55 -7.76
C ASN A 47 -8.59 -17.44 -7.88
N ARG A 48 -8.56 -18.56 -7.13
CA ARG A 48 -7.48 -19.54 -7.12
C ARG A 48 -7.23 -20.21 -8.49
N ALA A 49 -8.17 -20.13 -9.43
CA ALA A 49 -7.97 -20.59 -10.80
C ALA A 49 -6.96 -19.73 -11.59
N HIS A 50 -6.64 -18.51 -11.12
CA HIS A 50 -5.67 -17.61 -11.75
C HIS A 50 -4.23 -17.80 -11.22
N GLY A 51 -3.94 -18.95 -10.62
CA GLY A 51 -2.61 -19.29 -10.08
C GLY A 51 -2.51 -19.14 -8.57
N GLY A 52 -1.28 -19.19 -8.06
CA GLY A 52 -0.94 -19.10 -6.65
C GLY A 52 -0.61 -17.68 -6.21
N GLY A 53 -0.04 -17.56 -5.02
CA GLY A 53 0.35 -16.28 -4.43
C GLY A 53 1.64 -15.70 -5.00
N LEU A 54 2.02 -14.53 -4.49
CA LEU A 54 3.19 -13.81 -4.95
C LEU A 54 4.51 -14.37 -4.38
N THR A 55 5.54 -14.40 -5.21
CA THR A 55 6.87 -14.97 -4.94
C THR A 55 7.95 -14.10 -5.60
N MET A 56 9.21 -14.54 -5.55
CA MET A 56 10.35 -13.89 -6.19
C MET A 56 11.01 -14.80 -7.22
N ALA A 57 11.31 -14.28 -8.42
CA ALA A 57 12.01 -15.02 -9.46
C ALA A 57 13.09 -14.18 -10.16
N PRO A 58 14.16 -14.78 -10.70
CA PRO A 58 15.11 -14.10 -11.57
C PRO A 58 14.41 -13.50 -12.80
N GLY A 59 14.75 -12.27 -13.16
CA GLY A 59 14.25 -11.59 -14.36
C GLY A 59 15.35 -11.31 -15.38
N HIS A 60 14.98 -11.26 -16.66
CA HIS A 60 15.86 -10.90 -17.79
C HIS A 60 17.21 -11.64 -17.83
N GLY A 61 17.24 -12.92 -17.46
CA GLY A 61 18.47 -13.74 -17.47
C GLY A 61 19.48 -13.39 -16.38
N ARG A 62 19.15 -12.48 -15.45
CA ARG A 62 20.01 -12.08 -14.33
C ARG A 62 19.47 -12.69 -13.04
N ARG A 63 20.38 -13.16 -12.17
CA ARG A 63 20.01 -13.73 -10.86
C ARG A 63 19.49 -12.69 -9.86
N CYS A 64 19.95 -11.45 -9.98
CA CYS A 64 19.57 -10.33 -9.11
C CYS A 64 19.50 -9.02 -9.93
N PRO A 65 18.61 -8.08 -9.59
CA PRO A 65 17.57 -8.19 -8.56
C PRO A 65 16.50 -9.24 -8.89
N LEU A 66 15.77 -9.71 -7.88
CA LEU A 66 14.65 -10.62 -8.08
C LEU A 66 13.37 -9.83 -8.40
N PHE A 67 12.55 -10.36 -9.30
CA PHE A 67 11.29 -9.78 -9.73
C PHE A 67 10.17 -10.34 -8.86
N VAL A 68 9.21 -9.49 -8.50
CA VAL A 68 7.95 -9.96 -7.92
C VAL A 68 7.20 -10.74 -8.99
N SER A 69 6.90 -11.99 -8.71
CA SER A 69 6.30 -12.93 -9.65
C SER A 69 5.12 -13.63 -8.99
N GLN A 70 4.27 -14.29 -9.78
CA GLN A 70 3.16 -15.08 -9.26
C GLN A 70 3.47 -16.57 -9.42
N GLU A 71 3.18 -17.37 -8.39
CA GLU A 71 3.23 -18.83 -8.49
C GLU A 71 2.19 -19.31 -9.53
N ALA A 72 2.57 -20.26 -10.38
CA ALA A 72 1.66 -20.80 -11.39
C ALA A 72 0.63 -21.78 -10.79
N ASP A 73 0.99 -22.46 -9.71
CA ASP A 73 0.14 -23.43 -9.02
C ASP A 73 -0.71 -22.75 -7.94
N GLY A 74 -2.04 -22.85 -8.06
CA GLY A 74 -3.01 -22.28 -7.12
C GLY A 74 -2.89 -22.76 -5.68
N GLN A 75 -2.24 -23.90 -5.47
CA GLN A 75 -1.98 -24.47 -4.14
C GLN A 75 -0.74 -23.89 -3.46
N ARG A 76 0.04 -23.06 -4.16
CA ARG A 76 1.22 -22.40 -3.60
C ARG A 76 0.87 -20.98 -3.20
N ASP A 77 0.86 -20.72 -1.89
CA ASP A 77 0.58 -19.38 -1.36
C ASP A 77 1.73 -18.37 -1.59
N GLY A 78 2.89 -18.84 -2.06
CA GLY A 78 4.05 -18.00 -2.34
C GLY A 78 4.80 -17.61 -1.06
N LEU A 79 5.28 -16.36 -1.02
CA LEU A 79 6.02 -15.80 0.08
C LEU A 79 5.17 -14.75 0.83
N PRO A 80 5.22 -14.73 2.17
CA PRO A 80 4.46 -13.74 2.91
C PRO A 80 5.07 -12.34 2.74
N VAL A 81 4.23 -11.32 2.70
CA VAL A 81 4.60 -9.91 2.63
C VAL A 81 4.34 -9.20 3.96
N ARG A 82 5.13 -8.17 4.22
CA ARG A 82 4.85 -7.14 5.21
C ARG A 82 4.46 -5.86 4.49
N ILE A 83 3.34 -5.28 4.89
CA ILE A 83 2.82 -4.00 4.36
C ILE A 83 3.00 -2.97 5.46
N ALA A 84 3.61 -1.84 5.15
CA ALA A 84 3.83 -0.77 6.12
C ALA A 84 3.43 0.59 5.52
N PRO A 85 2.91 1.53 6.32
CA PRO A 85 2.67 2.89 5.85
C PRO A 85 3.91 3.50 5.20
N HIS A 86 3.70 4.22 4.09
CA HIS A 86 4.74 5.02 3.44
C HIS A 86 4.93 6.32 4.20
N GLY A 87 6.18 6.70 4.47
CA GLY A 87 6.52 7.83 5.35
C GLY A 87 6.81 7.43 6.80
N GLY A 88 7.44 8.35 7.55
CA GLY A 88 7.92 8.11 8.93
C GLY A 88 6.84 8.23 10.02
N GLY A 89 5.65 8.72 9.68
CA GLY A 89 4.51 8.85 10.60
C GLY A 89 3.55 7.69 10.45
N ALA A 90 3.96 6.48 10.81
CA ALA A 90 3.03 5.35 10.86
C ALA A 90 1.83 5.71 11.77
N PRO A 91 0.58 5.50 11.33
CA PRO A 91 -0.58 5.71 12.18
C PRO A 91 -0.42 4.91 13.48
N SER A 92 -0.86 5.50 14.60
CA SER A 92 -0.72 4.87 15.92
C SER A 92 -1.44 3.52 16.03
N ASP A 93 -2.50 3.34 15.25
CA ASP A 93 -3.29 2.10 15.18
C ASP A 93 -2.62 0.98 14.37
N LYS A 94 -1.58 1.30 13.59
CA LYS A 94 -0.89 0.42 12.64
C LYS A 94 -1.80 -0.22 11.59
N ILE A 95 -3.00 0.33 11.38
CA ILE A 95 -3.99 -0.21 10.44
C ILE A 95 -3.57 0.17 9.01
N ILE A 96 -3.60 -0.81 8.10
CA ILE A 96 -3.41 -0.57 6.68
C ILE A 96 -4.76 -0.17 6.07
N ARG A 97 -4.80 0.99 5.43
CA ARG A 97 -6.02 1.60 4.89
C ARG A 97 -5.97 1.66 3.37
N LEU A 98 -7.15 1.60 2.76
CA LEU A 98 -7.32 1.81 1.33
C LEU A 98 -6.81 3.20 0.92
N SER A 99 -6.45 3.36 -0.35
CA SER A 99 -6.06 4.65 -0.94
C SER A 99 -4.94 5.42 -0.22
N THR A 100 -4.16 4.69 0.59
CA THR A 100 -3.05 5.21 1.39
C THR A 100 -1.76 4.61 0.86
N ASP A 101 -0.72 5.44 0.75
CA ASP A 101 0.58 4.97 0.26
C ASP A 101 1.23 4.03 1.28
N VAL A 102 1.69 2.87 0.81
CA VAL A 102 2.35 1.82 1.59
C VAL A 102 3.63 1.35 0.93
N ARG A 103 4.55 0.80 1.73
CA ARG A 103 5.69 -0.02 1.30
C ARG A 103 5.35 -1.47 1.48
N ILE A 104 5.79 -2.31 0.56
CA ILE A 104 5.55 -3.75 0.56
C ILE A 104 6.90 -4.46 0.49
N SER A 105 7.13 -5.48 1.31
CA SER A 105 8.36 -6.27 1.28
C SER A 105 8.09 -7.73 1.55
N PHE A 106 8.81 -8.64 0.88
CA PHE A 106 8.72 -10.06 1.22
C PHE A 106 9.44 -10.36 2.54
N ARG A 107 8.85 -11.21 3.38
CA ARG A 107 9.49 -11.81 4.55
C ARG A 107 10.22 -13.07 4.11
N ALA A 108 11.37 -12.88 3.49
CA ALA A 108 12.18 -13.96 2.94
C ALA A 108 13.68 -13.61 3.01
N TYR A 109 14.50 -14.65 3.03
CA TYR A 109 15.95 -14.54 2.85
C TYR A 109 16.29 -14.92 1.41
N THR A 110 17.23 -14.21 0.80
CA THR A 110 17.62 -14.41 -0.60
C THR A 110 19.14 -14.52 -0.74
N THR A 111 19.60 -15.21 -1.77
CA THR A 111 21.03 -15.26 -2.12
C THR A 111 21.54 -13.94 -2.69
N CYS A 112 20.65 -13.00 -3.04
CA CYS A 112 21.03 -11.68 -3.55
C CYS A 112 21.57 -10.76 -2.45
N VAL A 113 21.30 -11.05 -1.16
CA VAL A 113 21.70 -10.20 -0.02
C VAL A 113 21.29 -8.73 -0.24
N GLN A 114 20.07 -8.55 -0.74
CA GLN A 114 19.47 -7.27 -1.11
C GLN A 114 18.13 -7.10 -0.41
N SER A 115 17.62 -5.87 -0.38
CA SER A 115 16.27 -5.58 0.13
C SER A 115 15.23 -6.43 -0.61
N THR A 116 14.24 -6.93 0.12
CA THR A 116 13.04 -7.57 -0.44
C THR A 116 11.88 -6.59 -0.57
N GLU A 117 12.11 -5.30 -0.29
CA GLU A 117 11.14 -4.22 -0.52
C GLU A 117 10.89 -4.05 -2.01
N TRP A 118 9.62 -3.89 -2.36
CA TRP A 118 9.14 -3.75 -3.71
C TRP A 118 9.36 -2.31 -4.18
N HIS A 119 9.71 -2.17 -5.44
CA HIS A 119 9.58 -0.92 -6.16
C HIS A 119 9.30 -1.19 -7.63
N ILE A 120 8.70 -0.22 -8.31
CA ILE A 120 8.51 -0.26 -9.75
C ILE A 120 9.86 0.05 -10.41
N ASP A 121 10.28 -0.75 -11.39
CA ASP A 121 11.47 -0.45 -12.18
C ASP A 121 11.25 0.76 -13.11
N SER A 122 12.30 1.56 -13.27
CA SER A 122 12.35 2.61 -14.30
C SER A 122 12.72 2.04 -15.67
N GLU A 123 13.27 0.81 -15.70
CA GLU A 123 13.89 0.19 -16.86
C GLU A 123 12.84 -0.41 -17.82
N LEU A 124 12.55 0.35 -18.88
CA LEU A 124 11.76 -0.09 -20.04
C LEU A 124 12.53 -1.07 -20.94
N VAL A 125 13.26 -2.06 -20.40
CA VAL A 125 14.02 -3.04 -21.23
C VAL A 125 13.10 -3.71 -22.27
N SER A 126 11.79 -3.76 -22.00
CA SER A 126 10.76 -4.18 -22.97
C SER A 126 9.60 -3.18 -23.14
N GLY A 127 9.76 -1.90 -22.77
CA GLY A 127 8.66 -0.94 -22.74
C GLY A 127 7.61 -1.20 -21.64
N ARG A 128 7.86 -2.16 -20.75
CA ARG A 128 6.98 -2.53 -19.63
C ARG A 128 7.61 -2.08 -18.33
N ARG A 129 6.75 -1.78 -17.34
CA ARG A 129 7.14 -1.59 -15.95
C ARG A 129 6.88 -2.88 -15.19
N HIS A 130 7.85 -3.34 -14.43
CA HIS A 130 7.76 -4.49 -13.55
C HIS A 130 7.90 -4.06 -12.10
N VAL A 131 7.41 -4.89 -11.18
CA VAL A 131 7.70 -4.74 -9.75
C VAL A 131 8.90 -5.61 -9.43
N ILE A 132 9.95 -5.00 -8.92
CA ILE A 132 11.21 -5.67 -8.58
C ILE A 132 11.58 -5.45 -7.12
N THR A 133 12.57 -6.21 -6.66
CA THR A 133 13.18 -6.07 -5.34
C THR A 133 14.59 -5.50 -5.45
N GLY A 134 15.22 -5.24 -4.32
CA GLY A 134 16.59 -4.77 -4.25
C GLY A 134 16.71 -3.24 -4.32
N PRO A 135 17.88 -2.72 -4.72
CA PRO A 135 18.10 -1.28 -4.74
C PRO A 135 17.40 -0.65 -5.95
N VAL A 136 16.75 0.50 -5.71
CA VAL A 136 16.28 1.38 -6.79
C VAL A 136 17.48 1.87 -7.58
N ARG A 137 17.46 1.64 -8.89
CA ARG A 137 18.41 2.19 -9.85
C ARG A 137 17.78 3.42 -10.51
N ASP A 138 18.54 4.50 -10.60
CA ASP A 138 18.11 5.76 -11.22
C ASP A 138 16.75 6.26 -10.68
N PRO A 139 16.69 6.61 -9.39
CA PRO A 139 15.44 7.00 -8.73
C PRO A 139 14.80 8.19 -9.42
N SER A 140 13.47 8.17 -9.50
CA SER A 140 12.71 9.30 -10.02
C SER A 140 12.92 10.53 -9.13
N PRO A 141 12.75 11.77 -9.63
CA PRO A 141 12.78 12.96 -8.78
C PRO A 141 11.80 12.91 -7.61
N SER A 142 10.73 12.12 -7.73
CA SER A 142 9.76 11.92 -6.65
C SER A 142 10.25 10.93 -5.58
N GLY A 143 11.12 9.98 -5.93
CA GLY A 143 11.56 8.89 -5.04
C GLY A 143 10.40 8.03 -4.54
N ARG A 144 9.33 7.88 -5.34
CA ARG A 144 8.08 7.20 -4.95
C ARG A 144 7.88 5.86 -5.63
N GLU A 145 8.88 5.33 -6.30
CA GLU A 145 8.84 4.01 -6.95
C GLU A 145 8.50 2.86 -5.97
N ASN A 146 8.74 3.03 -4.67
CA ASN A 146 8.37 2.07 -3.62
C ASN A 146 7.04 2.40 -2.89
N ALA A 147 6.28 3.39 -3.38
CA ALA A 147 4.96 3.74 -2.85
C ALA A 147 3.87 3.01 -3.65
N PHE A 148 3.17 2.08 -3.00
CA PHE A 148 2.03 1.35 -3.55
C PHE A 148 0.74 1.79 -2.87
N ARG A 149 -0.41 1.53 -3.50
CA ARG A 149 -1.73 1.68 -2.87
C ARG A 149 -2.52 0.40 -3.04
N ILE A 150 -3.36 0.12 -2.05
CA ILE A 150 -4.36 -0.94 -2.11
C ILE A 150 -5.71 -0.25 -2.32
N GLU A 151 -6.44 -0.69 -3.34
CA GLU A 151 -7.72 -0.14 -3.71
C GLU A 151 -8.78 -1.23 -3.75
N LYS A 152 -10.03 -0.86 -3.51
CA LYS A 152 -11.15 -1.79 -3.67
C LYS A 152 -11.38 -2.03 -5.16
N TYR A 153 -11.36 -3.29 -5.57
CA TYR A 153 -11.69 -3.68 -6.93
C TYR A 153 -13.22 -3.60 -7.16
N SER A 154 -13.66 -2.68 -8.02
CA SER A 154 -15.01 -2.64 -8.58
C SER A 154 -14.93 -3.27 -9.97
N GLY A 155 -15.45 -4.49 -10.12
CA GLY A 155 -15.49 -5.20 -11.40
C GLY A 155 -16.28 -4.46 -12.49
#